data_AF-A0A8H4AFB5-F1
#
_entry.id   AF-A0A8H4AFB5-F1
#
_cell.length_a   1.000
_cell.length_b   1.000
_cell.length_c   1.000
_cell.angle_alpha   90.00
_cell.angle_beta   90.00
_cell.angle_gamma   90.00
#
_symmetry.space_group_name_H-M   'P 1'
#
loop_
_entity.id
_entity.type
_entity.pdbx_description
1 polymer ?
#
loop_
_entity_poly.entity_id
_entity_poly.type
_entity_poly.pdbx_seq_one_letter_code
_entity_poly.pdbx_strand_id
1 'polypeptide(L)'
;MATLLTIFKILQNPIPQYVLGSLPAILTIGTTPHETLLAKFLWFVRCLGCPFAGLFYFCSIESNSIEMSAYWLESKNFIRKNNKIKNEDDENDDKDDNKDDDKDDDDNDDDEDEDDDEDDDDDEKDNSNKFIEESSKNTTNKETRIVIDKDEINIKTKDKIEKYYPRPFGHHSMKIKPNKFQKRILKDWIAEASLLDRLLLGVSAYYILVGIVAGISKAAGPCTDDKSLQDWPYIPMLFIWTLPVIYVRIRKGKVVSKVLPKRLKNEIIVVKYNTAQIAKTKRNWVFVIFCVSLFLPWLSVIIAYWTPPVGFFCRSKFLMLICLIWSFSSIAAYASHIKGEKDVYGPISIMFSFFGVVVGLGLIFLSILANFNSLWVTLFGPSCYVPLSC
;
A
#
# COMPACT_ATOMS: atom_id res chain seq x y z
N MET A 1 -1.87 -17.02 -38.21
CA MET A 1 -1.01 -15.85 -38.49
C MET A 1 -1.79 -14.55 -38.58
N ALA A 2 -2.88 -14.47 -39.37
CA ALA A 2 -3.74 -13.29 -39.46
C ALA A 2 -4.36 -12.84 -38.12
N THR A 3 -4.83 -13.76 -37.28
CA THR A 3 -5.36 -13.46 -35.93
C THR A 3 -4.31 -12.88 -34.98
N LEU A 4 -3.09 -13.42 -34.99
CA LEU A 4 -1.98 -12.93 -34.17
C LEU A 4 -1.58 -11.51 -34.61
N LEU A 5 -1.55 -11.25 -35.92
CA LEU A 5 -1.20 -9.95 -36.48
C LEU A 5 -2.28 -8.89 -36.21
N THR A 6 -3.55 -9.29 -36.19
CA THR A 6 -4.66 -8.46 -35.72
C THR A 6 -4.55 -8.16 -34.23
N ILE A 7 -4.18 -9.15 -33.39
CA ILE A 7 -3.93 -8.93 -31.97
C ILE A 7 -2.75 -7.97 -31.75
N PHE A 8 -1.65 -8.10 -32.50
CA PHE A 8 -0.51 -7.18 -32.43
C PHE A 8 -0.88 -5.76 -32.86
N LYS A 9 -1.64 -5.58 -33.94
CA LYS A 9 -2.15 -4.26 -34.35
C LYS A 9 -3.10 -3.67 -33.31
N ILE A 10 -3.94 -4.50 -32.70
CA ILE A 10 -4.80 -4.08 -31.58
C ILE A 10 -3.95 -3.66 -30.38
N LEU A 11 -2.89 -4.40 -30.01
CA LEU A 11 -1.97 -4.04 -28.93
C LEU A 11 -1.14 -2.78 -29.24
N GLN A 12 -0.86 -2.52 -30.52
CA GLN A 12 -0.20 -1.30 -30.98
C GLN A 12 -1.13 -0.08 -30.99
N ASN A 13 -2.44 -0.27 -30.81
CA ASN A 13 -3.31 0.87 -30.57
C ASN A 13 -2.94 1.52 -29.23
N PRO A 14 -2.97 2.86 -29.16
CA PRO A 14 -2.58 3.59 -27.96
C PRO A 14 -3.49 3.29 -26.77
N ILE A 15 -4.75 2.88 -27.00
CA ILE A 15 -5.71 2.54 -25.95
C ILE A 15 -5.24 1.37 -25.07
N PRO A 16 -4.93 0.17 -25.60
CA PRO A 16 -4.35 -0.90 -24.78
C PRO A 16 -2.99 -0.50 -24.18
N GLN A 17 -2.20 0.35 -24.84
CA GLN A 17 -0.94 0.84 -24.25
C GLN A 17 -1.19 1.71 -23.01
N TYR A 18 -2.23 2.53 -22.99
CA TYR A 18 -2.60 3.32 -21.81
C TYR A 18 -3.10 2.45 -20.64
N VAL A 19 -3.90 1.43 -20.94
CA VAL A 19 -4.37 0.46 -19.94
C VAL A 19 -3.20 -0.34 -19.38
N LEU A 20 -2.41 -0.97 -20.26
CA LEU A 20 -1.23 -1.76 -19.91
C LEU A 20 -0.18 -0.90 -19.21
N GLY A 21 -0.02 0.35 -19.64
CA GLY A 21 0.87 1.33 -19.04
C GLY A 21 0.49 1.66 -17.60
N SER A 22 -0.80 1.73 -17.27
CA SER A 22 -1.27 1.96 -15.89
C SER A 22 -1.27 0.71 -15.00
N LEU A 23 -1.20 -0.51 -15.58
CA LEU A 23 -1.25 -1.75 -14.81
C LEU A 23 -0.15 -1.88 -13.73
N PRO A 24 1.13 -1.56 -13.99
CA PRO A 24 2.16 -1.66 -12.95
C PRO A 24 1.86 -0.83 -11.69
N ALA A 25 1.28 0.37 -11.85
CA ALA A 25 0.85 1.20 -10.73
C ALA A 25 -0.24 0.51 -9.90
N ILE A 26 -1.25 -0.08 -10.57
CA ILE A 26 -2.35 -0.80 -9.91
C ILE A 26 -1.83 -2.07 -9.23
N LEU A 27 -0.96 -2.83 -9.90
CA LEU A 27 -0.32 -4.03 -9.36
C LEU A 27 0.54 -3.70 -8.13
N THR A 28 1.26 -2.58 -8.16
CA THR A 28 2.06 -2.12 -7.01
C THR A 28 1.19 -1.87 -5.80
N ILE A 29 0.04 -1.21 -5.99
CA ILE A 29 -0.94 -0.99 -4.91
C ILE A 29 -1.51 -2.33 -4.40
N GLY A 30 -1.65 -3.30 -5.30
CA GLY A 30 -2.06 -4.67 -5.02
C GLY A 30 -0.98 -5.55 -4.36
N THR A 31 0.24 -5.07 -4.14
CA THR A 31 1.28 -5.90 -3.52
C THR A 31 0.93 -6.18 -2.06
N THR A 32 0.83 -7.48 -1.73
CA THR A 32 0.62 -7.96 -0.36
C THR A 32 1.62 -9.03 0.00
N PRO A 33 1.88 -9.21 1.30
CA PRO A 33 2.76 -10.24 1.80
C PRO A 33 2.11 -11.63 1.90
N HIS A 34 0.95 -11.84 1.26
CA HIS A 34 0.28 -13.14 1.26
C HIS A 34 1.03 -14.18 0.44
N GLU A 35 0.97 -15.43 0.88
CA GLU A 35 1.59 -16.54 0.14
C GLU A 35 0.76 -16.95 -1.08
N THR A 36 -0.58 -16.90 -0.99
CA THR A 36 -1.46 -17.39 -2.07
C THR A 36 -1.75 -16.33 -3.12
N LEU A 37 -1.74 -16.74 -4.39
CA LEU A 37 -2.09 -15.87 -5.52
C LEU A 37 -3.51 -15.31 -5.39
N LEU A 38 -4.46 -16.11 -4.90
CA LEU A 38 -5.84 -15.68 -4.70
C LEU A 38 -5.93 -14.54 -3.67
N ALA A 39 -5.19 -14.61 -2.56
CA ALA A 39 -5.21 -13.53 -1.56
C ALA A 39 -4.57 -12.24 -2.09
N LYS A 40 -3.49 -12.35 -2.88
CA LYS A 40 -2.91 -11.20 -3.59
C LYS A 40 -3.90 -10.59 -4.57
N PHE A 41 -4.59 -11.41 -5.34
CA PHE A 41 -5.62 -10.97 -6.28
C PHE A 41 -6.80 -10.30 -5.57
N LEU A 42 -7.32 -10.89 -4.49
CA LEU A 42 -8.41 -10.31 -3.70
C LEU A 42 -8.04 -8.96 -3.10
N TRP A 43 -6.78 -8.79 -2.69
CA TRP A 43 -6.27 -7.50 -2.23
C TRP A 43 -6.15 -6.48 -3.36
N PHE A 44 -5.60 -6.89 -4.50
CA PHE A 44 -5.57 -6.06 -5.70
C PHE A 44 -6.98 -5.55 -6.05
N VAL A 45 -7.96 -6.46 -6.09
CA VAL A 45 -9.37 -6.12 -6.34
C VAL A 45 -9.90 -5.17 -5.26
N ARG A 46 -9.58 -5.41 -3.98
CA ARG A 46 -9.96 -4.50 -2.88
C ARG A 46 -9.42 -3.08 -3.10
N CYS A 47 -8.15 -2.94 -3.45
CA CYS A 47 -7.53 -1.65 -3.71
C CYS A 47 -8.12 -0.97 -4.94
N LEU A 48 -8.47 -1.75 -5.97
CA LEU A 48 -9.18 -1.25 -7.14
C LEU A 48 -10.59 -0.76 -6.80
N GLY A 49 -11.26 -1.36 -5.81
CA GLY A 49 -12.57 -0.89 -5.33
C GLY A 49 -12.49 0.30 -4.39
N CYS A 50 -11.37 0.47 -3.68
CA CYS A 50 -11.18 1.52 -2.67
C CYS A 50 -9.78 2.14 -2.77
N PRO A 51 -9.61 3.23 -3.55
CA PRO A 51 -8.34 3.96 -3.69
C PRO A 51 -7.70 4.35 -2.36
N PHE A 52 -8.52 4.78 -1.38
CA PHE A 52 -8.04 5.13 -0.04
C PHE A 52 -7.28 3.99 0.65
N ALA A 53 -7.72 2.74 0.51
CA ALA A 53 -7.08 1.61 1.21
C ALA A 53 -5.65 1.37 0.69
N GLY A 54 -5.48 1.48 -0.63
CA GLY A 54 -4.17 1.41 -1.27
C GLY A 54 -3.27 2.58 -0.87
N LEU A 55 -3.76 3.81 -1.04
CA LEU A 55 -3.02 5.02 -0.68
C LEU A 55 -2.64 5.07 0.80
N PHE A 56 -3.54 4.66 1.68
CA PHE A 56 -3.30 4.64 3.12
C PHE A 56 -2.10 3.76 3.46
N TYR A 57 -2.04 2.54 2.90
CA TYR A 57 -0.93 1.64 3.16
C TYR A 57 0.42 2.22 2.71
N PHE A 58 0.50 2.75 1.49
CA PHE A 58 1.78 3.23 0.94
C PHE A 58 2.19 4.62 1.43
N CYS A 59 1.24 5.53 1.60
CA CYS A 59 1.54 6.93 1.91
C CYS A 59 1.46 7.25 3.41
N SER A 60 0.66 6.54 4.20
CA SER A 60 0.50 6.80 5.64
C SER A 60 1.47 6.01 6.50
N ILE A 61 1.74 4.77 6.07
CA ILE A 61 2.68 3.89 6.76
C ILE A 61 4.05 4.27 6.23
N GLU A 62 4.69 5.18 6.94
CA GLU A 62 6.05 5.62 6.66
C GLU A 62 6.96 4.41 6.41
N SER A 63 8.00 4.59 5.60
CA SER A 63 8.93 3.54 5.15
C SER A 63 9.80 2.92 6.27
N ASN A 64 9.34 3.04 7.51
CA ASN A 64 9.77 2.26 8.64
C ASN A 64 9.36 0.80 8.44
N SER A 65 10.35 -0.06 8.26
CA SER A 65 10.20 -1.50 8.08
C SER A 65 9.31 -2.13 9.14
N ILE A 66 9.37 -1.63 10.39
CA ILE A 66 8.59 -2.15 11.52
C ILE A 66 7.12 -1.86 11.33
N GLU A 67 6.75 -0.62 10.98
CA GLU A 67 5.36 -0.20 10.81
C GLU A 67 4.73 -0.88 9.58
N MET A 68 5.47 -0.95 8.48
CA MET A 68 5.05 -1.64 7.25
C MET A 68 4.70 -3.11 7.51
N SER A 69 5.55 -3.82 8.26
CA SER A 69 5.33 -5.22 8.64
C SER A 69 4.20 -5.37 9.66
N ALA A 70 4.14 -4.46 10.66
CA ALA A 70 3.11 -4.50 11.69
C ALA A 70 1.70 -4.16 11.17
N TYR A 71 1.58 -3.43 10.06
CA TYR A 71 0.26 -3.12 9.46
C TYR A 71 -0.58 -4.36 9.16
N TRP A 72 0.07 -5.43 8.73
CA TRP A 72 -0.60 -6.67 8.34
C TRP A 72 -1.00 -7.54 9.53
N LEU A 73 -0.68 -7.13 10.76
CA LEU A 73 -1.05 -7.85 11.97
C LEU A 73 -2.45 -7.44 12.45
N GLU A 74 -3.18 -8.43 12.96
CA GLU A 74 -4.44 -8.20 13.66
C GLU A 74 -4.23 -7.42 14.97
N SER A 75 -5.27 -6.69 15.42
CA SER A 75 -5.28 -5.94 16.69
C SER A 75 -4.87 -6.76 17.92
N LYS A 76 -5.17 -8.07 17.96
CA LYS A 76 -4.78 -8.97 19.06
C LYS A 76 -3.27 -9.11 19.27
N ASN A 77 -2.47 -8.75 18.26
CA ASN A 77 -1.01 -8.78 18.36
C ASN A 77 -0.44 -7.53 19.03
N PHE A 78 -1.28 -6.61 19.51
CA PHE A 78 -0.85 -5.35 20.12
C PHE A 78 -1.38 -5.19 21.55
N ILE A 79 -0.49 -4.88 22.49
CA ILE A 79 -0.83 -4.50 23.87
C ILE A 79 -0.50 -3.04 24.08
N ARG A 80 -1.46 -2.30 24.63
CA ARG A 80 -1.20 -0.98 25.16
C ARG A 80 -0.74 -1.06 26.62
N LYS A 81 0.46 -0.54 26.90
CA LYS A 81 0.90 -0.25 28.27
C LYS A 81 0.44 1.16 28.64
N ASN A 82 -0.40 1.28 29.67
CA ASN A 82 -0.74 2.58 30.24
C ASN A 82 0.37 2.97 31.23
N ASN A 83 1.38 3.69 30.74
CA ASN A 83 2.34 4.34 31.64
C ASN A 83 1.62 5.50 32.35
N LYS A 84 0.96 5.22 33.47
CA LYS A 84 0.86 6.20 34.53
C LYS A 84 2.14 6.01 35.35
N ILE A 85 3.12 6.90 35.15
CA ILE A 85 4.20 7.34 36.07
C ILE A 85 5.52 7.58 35.30
N LYS A 86 5.94 8.86 35.40
CA LYS A 86 7.27 9.51 35.27
C LYS A 86 8.14 9.25 34.03
N ASN A 87 8.21 10.32 33.23
CA ASN A 87 9.37 10.67 32.42
C ASN A 87 10.57 10.86 33.35
N GLU A 88 11.65 10.10 33.15
CA GLU A 88 12.97 10.51 33.64
C GLU A 88 14.16 9.98 32.81
N ASP A 89 13.99 9.05 31.84
CA ASP A 89 15.18 8.40 31.24
C ASP A 89 15.36 8.51 29.70
N ASP A 90 14.59 9.32 28.96
CA ASP A 90 14.75 9.41 27.49
C ASP A 90 15.45 10.72 27.02
N GLU A 91 16.54 11.13 27.69
CA GLU A 91 17.32 12.33 27.32
C GLU A 91 18.72 12.08 26.73
N ASN A 92 19.09 10.84 26.36
CA ASN A 92 20.48 10.53 25.96
C ASN A 92 20.65 9.75 24.64
N ASP A 93 19.98 10.13 23.53
CA ASP A 93 20.24 9.45 22.25
C ASP A 93 20.36 10.36 21.01
N ASP A 94 20.51 11.68 21.16
CA ASP A 94 20.82 12.58 20.03
C ASP A 94 21.91 13.60 20.42
N LYS A 95 23.17 13.15 20.47
CA LYS A 95 24.35 14.01 20.36
C LYS A 95 25.38 13.38 19.43
N ASP A 96 25.84 14.22 18.51
CA ASP A 96 27.03 14.12 17.66
C ASP A 96 26.94 13.04 16.56
N ASP A 97 27.02 13.37 15.27
CA ASP A 97 28.15 14.05 14.64
C ASP A 97 27.74 15.10 13.59
N ASN A 98 27.93 16.37 13.93
CA ASN A 98 28.33 17.39 12.97
C ASN A 98 29.87 17.46 13.02
N LYS A 99 30.53 16.99 11.97
CA LYS A 99 31.87 17.47 11.60
C LYS A 99 31.89 17.71 10.09
N ASP A 100 31.74 18.98 9.76
CA ASP A 100 32.39 19.57 8.61
C ASP A 100 33.89 19.40 8.79
N ASP A 101 34.57 18.88 7.78
CA ASP A 101 35.96 19.20 7.48
C ASP A 101 36.12 19.06 5.96
N ASP A 102 36.17 20.22 5.31
CA ASP A 102 36.68 20.41 3.96
C ASP A 102 38.09 19.84 3.86
N LYS A 103 38.37 19.09 2.79
CA LYS A 103 39.68 19.02 2.14
C LYS A 103 39.54 18.44 0.73
N ASP A 104 39.71 19.33 -0.23
CA ASP A 104 40.22 19.02 -1.56
C ASP A 104 41.55 18.27 -1.44
N ASP A 105 41.75 17.25 -2.27
CA ASP A 105 42.98 17.08 -3.04
C ASP A 105 42.74 16.06 -4.17
N ASP A 106 43.31 16.40 -5.30
CA ASP A 106 43.22 15.81 -6.63
C ASP A 106 43.91 14.43 -6.76
N ASP A 107 43.71 13.87 -7.95
CA ASP A 107 44.62 13.00 -8.72
C ASP A 107 44.53 11.46 -8.56
N ASN A 108 43.96 10.89 -9.63
CA ASN A 108 44.61 9.97 -10.59
C ASN A 108 44.69 8.45 -10.34
N ASP A 109 44.64 7.82 -11.52
CA ASP A 109 45.11 6.49 -11.93
C ASP A 109 44.12 5.32 -11.79
N ASP A 110 43.46 5.06 -12.93
CA ASP A 110 43.61 3.89 -13.82
C ASP A 110 44.18 2.56 -13.27
N ASP A 111 43.82 1.51 -14.02
CA ASP A 111 44.24 0.10 -14.04
C ASP A 111 43.17 -0.86 -13.46
N GLU A 112 42.49 -1.66 -14.29
CA GLU A 112 42.98 -2.95 -14.85
C GLU A 112 43.32 -3.92 -13.69
N ASP A 113 42.83 -5.14 -13.55
CA ASP A 113 42.33 -6.14 -14.48
C ASP A 113 41.89 -7.37 -13.64
N GLU A 114 41.21 -8.33 -14.28
CA GLU A 114 41.30 -9.80 -14.02
C GLU A 114 40.91 -10.36 -12.63
N ASP A 115 40.55 -11.63 -12.43
CA ASP A 115 39.88 -12.71 -13.14
C ASP A 115 39.63 -13.79 -12.04
N ASP A 116 38.80 -14.79 -12.35
CA ASP A 116 38.92 -16.20 -11.94
C ASP A 116 38.83 -16.57 -10.43
N ASP A 117 37.80 -17.35 -10.06
CA ASP A 117 37.91 -18.80 -9.77
C ASP A 117 38.04 -18.98 -8.24
N GLU A 118 37.61 -20.03 -7.56
CA GLU A 118 37.10 -21.35 -7.89
C GLU A 118 36.36 -21.85 -6.62
N ASP A 119 35.75 -23.01 -6.77
CA ASP A 119 35.04 -23.79 -5.75
C ASP A 119 35.79 -23.99 -4.42
N ASP A 120 35.03 -24.23 -3.35
CA ASP A 120 35.38 -25.30 -2.41
C ASP A 120 34.14 -25.78 -1.65
N ASP A 121 33.79 -27.03 -1.97
CA ASP A 121 33.02 -27.94 -1.14
C ASP A 121 33.73 -28.16 0.21
N ASP A 122 32.95 -28.42 1.28
CA ASP A 122 33.18 -29.58 2.14
C ASP A 122 32.27 -29.58 3.38
N ASP A 123 31.40 -30.58 3.37
CA ASP A 123 31.26 -31.61 4.40
C ASP A 123 30.82 -31.31 5.84
N GLU A 124 29.70 -31.97 6.14
CA GLU A 124 29.46 -32.87 7.28
C GLU A 124 29.93 -32.42 8.69
N LYS A 125 28.95 -32.35 9.60
CA LYS A 125 28.85 -33.41 10.62
C LYS A 125 27.54 -33.39 11.41
N ASP A 126 26.96 -34.57 11.41
CA ASP A 126 26.05 -35.11 12.42
C ASP A 126 26.44 -34.73 13.85
N ASN A 127 25.42 -34.46 14.68
CA ASN A 127 25.46 -35.05 16.02
C ASN A 127 24.06 -35.31 16.58
N SER A 128 23.70 -36.59 16.56
CA SER A 128 22.61 -37.20 17.31
C SER A 128 22.98 -37.34 18.79
N ASN A 129 22.06 -37.02 19.69
CA ASN A 129 21.94 -37.61 21.04
C ASN A 129 20.47 -37.48 21.43
N LYS A 130 19.64 -38.52 21.30
CA LYS A 130 19.49 -39.73 22.14
C LYS A 130 19.13 -39.42 23.60
N PHE A 131 17.83 -39.61 23.88
CA PHE A 131 17.18 -40.23 25.05
C PHE A 131 17.81 -40.04 26.45
N ILE A 132 16.98 -39.61 27.41
CA ILE A 132 16.65 -40.37 28.63
C ILE A 132 15.24 -39.98 29.08
N GLU A 133 14.43 -41.01 29.29
CA GLU A 133 13.12 -41.04 29.93
C GLU A 133 13.31 -41.79 31.27
N GLU A 134 12.87 -41.23 32.39
CA GLU A 134 12.52 -41.90 33.66
C GLU A 134 12.09 -40.80 34.66
N SER A 135 10.81 -40.66 35.06
CA SER A 135 10.06 -41.47 36.04
C SER A 135 10.74 -41.59 37.41
N SER A 136 10.25 -40.87 38.43
CA SER A 136 9.68 -41.48 39.65
C SER A 136 9.32 -40.48 40.76
N LYS A 137 8.05 -40.58 41.18
CA LYS A 137 7.53 -40.73 42.56
C LYS A 137 7.99 -39.82 43.71
N ASN A 138 6.99 -39.11 44.24
CA ASN A 138 6.56 -38.99 45.65
C ASN A 138 7.59 -38.72 46.75
N THR A 139 7.40 -37.61 47.46
CA THR A 139 7.45 -37.61 48.93
C THR A 139 6.51 -36.56 49.52
N THR A 140 5.60 -37.05 50.37
CA THR A 140 4.78 -36.32 51.34
C THR A 140 5.65 -35.78 52.48
N ASN A 141 5.45 -34.53 52.91
CA ASN A 141 4.95 -34.18 54.25
C ASN A 141 5.14 -32.72 54.65
N LYS A 142 4.24 -32.32 55.55
CA LYS A 142 4.31 -31.23 56.54
C LYS A 142 3.87 -29.84 56.10
N GLU A 143 2.57 -29.62 56.36
CA GLU A 143 2.03 -28.37 56.88
C GLU A 143 3.00 -27.68 57.86
N THR A 144 3.40 -26.47 57.51
CA THR A 144 3.66 -25.43 58.50
C THR A 144 2.86 -24.22 58.09
N ARG A 145 1.79 -24.00 58.86
CA ARG A 145 0.90 -22.85 58.79
C ARG A 145 1.68 -21.67 59.34
N ILE A 146 2.40 -20.95 58.49
CA ILE A 146 2.94 -19.64 58.85
C ILE A 146 1.93 -18.60 58.34
N VAL A 147 1.10 -18.15 59.27
CA VAL A 147 0.32 -16.93 59.13
C VAL A 147 1.33 -15.79 59.20
N ILE A 148 1.70 -15.24 58.04
CA ILE A 148 2.35 -13.94 57.94
C ILE A 148 1.37 -13.04 57.21
N ASP A 149 1.08 -11.91 57.85
CA ASP A 149 0.15 -10.87 57.43
C ASP A 149 0.30 -10.52 55.94
N LYS A 150 -0.87 -10.43 55.29
CA LYS A 150 -1.04 -10.25 53.85
C LYS A 150 -0.93 -8.81 53.37
N ASP A 151 -0.66 -7.86 54.25
CA ASP A 151 -0.89 -6.45 53.95
C ASP A 151 0.32 -5.59 54.31
N GLU A 152 1.48 -5.85 53.73
CA GLU A 152 2.45 -4.76 53.48
C GLU A 152 3.57 -5.21 52.51
N ILE A 153 3.85 -4.34 51.54
CA ILE A 153 4.96 -4.44 50.57
C ILE A 153 4.75 -5.46 49.43
N ASN A 154 3.64 -5.30 48.70
CA ASN A 154 3.62 -5.60 47.27
C ASN A 154 2.92 -4.45 46.55
N ILE A 155 3.62 -3.33 46.42
CA ILE A 155 3.31 -2.32 45.39
C ILE A 155 3.67 -2.98 44.04
N LYS A 156 2.87 -3.98 43.65
CA LYS A 156 2.67 -4.32 42.25
C LYS A 156 1.87 -3.16 41.69
N THR A 157 2.57 -2.21 41.07
CA THR A 157 2.02 -1.38 40.01
C THR A 157 1.40 -2.35 39.01
N LYS A 158 0.11 -2.63 39.18
CA LYS A 158 -0.67 -3.46 38.28
C LYS A 158 -0.82 -2.61 37.03
N ASP A 159 0.18 -2.65 36.17
CA ASP A 159 0.11 -2.08 34.83
C ASP A 159 -1.17 -2.63 34.20
N LYS A 160 -2.17 -1.77 34.08
CA LYS A 160 -3.47 -2.17 33.54
C LYS A 160 -3.29 -2.37 32.04
N ILE A 161 -2.98 -3.61 31.67
CA ILE A 161 -2.88 -4.08 30.28
C ILE A 161 -4.28 -4.04 29.68
N GLU A 162 -4.47 -3.20 28.67
CA GLU A 162 -5.74 -3.08 27.95
C GLU A 162 -5.69 -3.96 26.69
N LYS A 163 -6.47 -5.04 26.66
CA LYS A 163 -6.34 -6.14 25.67
C LYS A 163 -7.25 -6.01 24.43
N TYR A 164 -7.88 -4.85 24.22
CA TYR A 164 -8.84 -4.65 23.12
C TYR A 164 -8.65 -3.29 22.43
N TYR A 165 -7.41 -3.00 22.04
CA TYR A 165 -7.07 -1.75 21.38
C TYR A 165 -7.24 -1.87 19.85
N PRO A 166 -7.79 -0.87 19.14
CA PRO A 166 -7.80 -0.85 17.67
C PRO A 166 -6.36 -0.89 17.12
N ARG A 167 -6.19 -1.24 15.83
CA ARG A 167 -4.85 -1.28 15.23
C ARG A 167 -4.16 0.09 15.36
N PRO A 168 -2.84 0.14 15.65
CA PRO A 168 -2.12 1.37 15.98
C PRO A 168 -1.77 2.21 14.73
N PHE A 169 -2.70 2.35 13.78
CA PHE A 169 -2.52 3.05 12.52
C PHE A 169 -3.65 4.05 12.28
N GLY A 170 -3.38 5.06 11.45
CA GLY A 170 -4.38 6.04 11.05
C GLY A 170 -4.75 6.99 12.20
N HIS A 171 -6.05 7.18 12.42
CA HIS A 171 -6.57 8.03 13.52
C HIS A 171 -6.19 7.51 14.92
N HIS A 172 -5.98 6.20 15.06
CA HIS A 172 -5.57 5.55 16.30
C HIS A 172 -4.06 5.27 16.36
N SER A 173 -3.27 6.01 15.57
CA SER A 173 -1.82 5.81 15.46
C SER A 173 -1.11 5.85 16.82
N MET A 174 -0.23 4.88 17.04
CA MET A 174 0.61 4.77 18.23
C MET A 174 2.04 4.40 17.84
N LYS A 175 3.00 4.71 18.71
CA LYS A 175 4.40 4.31 18.53
C LYS A 175 4.52 2.82 18.86
N ILE A 176 4.99 2.04 17.89
CA ILE A 176 5.22 0.60 18.05
C ILE A 176 6.61 0.40 18.67
N LYS A 177 6.68 -0.25 19.84
CA LYS A 177 7.94 -0.58 20.54
C LYS A 177 8.13 -2.11 20.59
N PRO A 178 8.62 -2.74 19.50
CA PRO A 178 8.92 -4.17 19.51
C PRO A 178 10.18 -4.46 20.34
N ASN A 179 10.26 -5.64 20.93
CA ASN A 179 11.51 -6.12 21.56
C ASN A 179 12.58 -6.46 20.49
N LYS A 180 13.84 -6.70 20.89
CA LYS A 180 14.95 -6.97 19.95
C LYS A 180 14.66 -8.14 18.99
N PHE A 181 14.00 -9.19 19.48
CA PHE A 181 13.63 -10.36 18.69
C PHE A 181 12.51 -10.07 17.69
N GLN A 182 11.43 -9.42 18.12
CA GLN A 182 10.32 -8.96 17.28
C GLN A 182 10.82 -7.98 16.21
N LYS A 183 11.74 -7.07 16.56
CA LYS A 183 12.34 -6.12 15.62
C LYS A 183 13.10 -6.82 14.50
N ARG A 184 13.81 -7.92 14.80
CA ARG A 184 14.50 -8.75 13.80
C ARG A 184 13.48 -9.38 12.86
N ILE A 185 12.48 -10.08 13.40
CA ILE A 185 11.41 -10.73 12.61
C ILE A 185 10.69 -9.74 11.69
N LEU A 186 10.30 -8.57 12.21
CA LEU A 186 9.58 -7.56 11.42
C LEU A 186 10.44 -6.97 10.31
N LYS A 187 11.77 -6.89 10.50
CA LYS A 187 12.71 -6.46 9.45
C LYS A 187 12.89 -7.54 8.38
N ASP A 188 12.94 -8.81 8.78
CA ASP A 188 13.10 -9.95 7.85
C ASP A 188 11.91 -10.09 6.88
N TRP A 189 10.78 -9.45 7.17
CA TRP A 189 9.59 -9.42 6.30
C TRP A 189 9.67 -8.37 5.19
N ILE A 190 10.68 -7.50 5.22
CA ILE A 190 10.88 -6.45 4.22
C ILE A 190 11.88 -6.93 3.18
N ALA A 191 11.53 -6.72 1.91
CA ALA A 191 12.43 -6.85 0.79
C ALA A 191 12.55 -5.50 0.06
N GLU A 192 13.65 -5.33 -0.66
CA GLU A 192 13.80 -4.22 -1.59
C GLU A 192 13.03 -4.50 -2.88
N ALA A 193 12.36 -3.48 -3.40
CA ALA A 193 11.72 -3.51 -4.69
C ALA A 193 12.80 -3.61 -5.76
N SER A 194 12.62 -4.58 -6.68
CA SER A 194 13.54 -4.79 -7.79
C SER A 194 13.65 -3.53 -8.66
N LEU A 195 14.79 -3.35 -9.33
CA LEU A 195 14.97 -2.26 -10.29
C LEU A 195 13.91 -2.33 -11.40
N LEU A 196 13.57 -3.55 -11.85
CA LEU A 196 12.52 -3.77 -12.82
C LEU A 196 11.16 -3.25 -12.34
N ASP A 197 10.79 -3.51 -11.08
CA ASP A 197 9.54 -2.98 -10.51
C ASP A 197 9.53 -1.45 -10.51
N ARG A 198 10.66 -0.81 -10.16
CA ARG A 198 10.78 0.65 -10.15
C ARG A 198 10.70 1.24 -11.56
N LEU A 199 11.30 0.59 -12.56
CA LEU A 199 11.22 1.00 -13.96
C LEU A 199 9.80 0.86 -14.51
N LEU A 200 9.13 -0.27 -14.24
CA LEU A 200 7.74 -0.50 -14.64
C LEU A 200 6.80 0.55 -14.03
N LEU A 201 7.07 0.97 -12.79
CA LEU A 201 6.35 2.08 -12.16
C LEU A 201 6.63 3.43 -12.82
N GLY A 202 7.86 3.67 -13.27
CA GLY A 202 8.23 4.82 -14.09
C GLY A 202 7.44 4.87 -15.40
N VAL A 203 7.26 3.73 -16.07
CA VAL A 203 6.42 3.61 -17.26
C VAL A 203 4.97 3.98 -16.95
N SER A 204 4.41 3.50 -15.82
CA SER A 204 3.06 3.92 -15.40
C SER A 204 2.96 5.42 -15.13
N ALA A 205 3.93 6.01 -14.43
CA ALA A 205 3.96 7.44 -14.20
C ALA A 205 3.98 8.22 -15.53
N TYR A 206 4.81 7.78 -16.49
CA TYR A 206 4.87 8.38 -17.82
C TYR A 206 3.49 8.37 -18.51
N TYR A 207 2.81 7.23 -18.59
CA TYR A 207 1.49 7.15 -19.23
C TYR A 207 0.42 7.98 -18.51
N ILE A 208 0.46 8.04 -17.18
CA ILE A 208 -0.44 8.90 -16.40
C ILE A 208 -0.18 10.38 -16.74
N LEU A 209 1.09 10.81 -16.75
CA LEU A 209 1.48 12.19 -17.07
C LEU A 209 1.11 12.57 -18.51
N VAL A 210 1.42 11.71 -19.48
CA VAL A 210 1.02 11.91 -20.88
C VAL A 210 -0.51 11.98 -21.00
N GLY A 211 -1.25 11.12 -20.28
CA GLY A 211 -2.70 11.17 -20.23
C GLY A 211 -3.24 12.49 -19.66
N ILE A 212 -2.60 13.05 -18.62
CA ILE A 212 -2.96 14.36 -18.07
C ILE A 212 -2.72 15.46 -19.09
N VAL A 213 -1.54 15.52 -19.70
CA VAL A 213 -1.18 16.54 -20.69
C VAL A 213 -2.11 16.44 -21.91
N ALA A 214 -2.36 15.23 -22.41
CA ALA A 214 -3.27 14.99 -23.52
C ALA A 214 -4.72 15.36 -23.16
N GLY A 215 -5.19 15.03 -21.96
CA GLY A 215 -6.53 15.40 -21.49
C GLY A 215 -6.73 16.91 -21.40
N ILE A 216 -5.77 17.62 -20.80
CA ILE A 216 -5.81 19.09 -20.69
C ILE A 216 -5.73 19.73 -22.08
N SER A 217 -4.82 19.26 -22.93
CA SER A 217 -4.66 19.78 -24.29
C SER A 217 -5.93 19.61 -25.11
N LYS A 218 -6.66 18.51 -24.92
CA LYS A 218 -7.96 18.28 -25.59
C LYS A 218 -9.08 19.14 -25.03
N ALA A 219 -9.09 19.40 -23.73
CA ALA A 219 -10.11 20.24 -23.12
C ALA A 219 -9.91 21.74 -23.41
N ALA A 220 -8.66 22.18 -23.58
CA ALA A 220 -8.32 23.59 -23.82
C ALA A 220 -8.05 23.92 -25.30
N GLY A 221 -7.70 22.93 -26.11
CA GLY A 221 -7.31 23.11 -27.51
C GLY A 221 -8.51 23.35 -28.44
N PRO A 222 -8.27 23.95 -29.62
CA PRO A 222 -9.28 24.05 -30.66
C PRO A 222 -9.68 22.64 -31.10
N CYS A 223 -10.96 22.49 -31.44
CA CYS A 223 -11.48 21.29 -32.04
C CYS A 223 -10.75 21.03 -33.37
N THR A 224 -10.00 19.93 -33.46
CA THR A 224 -9.30 19.51 -34.68
C THR A 224 -9.97 18.28 -35.28
N ASP A 225 -10.22 18.26 -36.59
CA ASP A 225 -10.80 17.13 -37.35
C ASP A 225 -9.86 15.91 -37.48
N ASP A 226 -8.79 15.88 -36.69
CA ASP A 226 -7.75 14.88 -36.80
C ASP A 226 -8.21 13.56 -36.19
N LYS A 227 -8.37 12.53 -37.02
CA LYS A 227 -8.80 11.18 -36.59
C LYS A 227 -7.84 10.55 -35.58
N SER A 228 -6.58 10.98 -35.57
CA SER A 228 -5.55 10.59 -34.60
C SER A 228 -5.87 11.07 -33.17
N LEU A 229 -6.71 12.12 -33.02
CA LEU A 229 -7.08 12.67 -31.72
C LEU A 229 -8.30 11.99 -31.06
N GLN A 230 -8.86 10.91 -31.64
CA GLN A 230 -9.94 10.15 -30.98
C GLN A 230 -9.49 9.32 -29.77
N ASP A 231 -8.18 9.24 -29.53
CA ASP A 231 -7.60 8.43 -28.46
C ASP A 231 -8.04 8.86 -27.05
N TRP A 232 -7.98 7.91 -26.13
CA TRP A 232 -8.70 7.95 -24.87
C TRP A 232 -7.75 8.17 -23.66
N PRO A 233 -7.31 9.42 -23.39
CA PRO A 233 -6.36 9.71 -22.31
C PRO A 233 -6.97 9.61 -20.90
N TYR A 234 -8.28 9.36 -20.82
CA TYR A 234 -9.02 9.39 -19.57
C TYR A 234 -8.81 8.16 -18.69
N ILE A 235 -8.42 7.00 -19.25
CA ILE A 235 -8.07 5.84 -18.43
C ILE A 235 -6.82 6.14 -17.58
N PRO A 236 -5.68 6.59 -18.16
CA PRO A 236 -4.53 6.99 -17.36
C PRO A 236 -4.87 8.08 -16.34
N MET A 237 -5.68 9.08 -16.73
CA MET A 237 -6.12 10.12 -15.79
C MET A 237 -6.99 9.59 -14.66
N LEU A 238 -7.82 8.57 -14.91
CA LEU A 238 -8.61 7.93 -13.86
C LEU A 238 -7.70 7.29 -12.80
N PHE A 239 -6.48 6.90 -13.16
CA PHE A 239 -5.45 6.39 -12.25
C PHE A 239 -4.48 7.45 -11.72
N ILE A 240 -4.76 8.75 -11.90
CA ILE A 240 -3.91 9.84 -11.37
C ILE A 240 -3.68 9.74 -9.85
N TRP A 241 -4.66 9.21 -9.12
CA TRP A 241 -4.57 8.98 -7.68
C TRP A 241 -3.47 7.98 -7.28
N THR A 242 -2.93 7.21 -8.22
CA THR A 242 -1.83 6.25 -7.96
C THR A 242 -0.44 6.91 -7.93
N LEU A 243 -0.30 8.14 -8.43
CA LEU A 243 0.99 8.86 -8.49
C LEU A 243 1.70 8.99 -7.12
N PRO A 244 1.01 9.31 -6.00
CA PRO A 244 1.66 9.34 -4.69
C PRO A 244 2.27 7.99 -4.30
N VAL A 245 1.62 6.88 -4.65
CA VAL A 245 2.12 5.53 -4.38
C VAL A 245 3.36 5.25 -5.22
N ILE A 246 3.30 5.57 -6.52
CA ILE A 246 4.44 5.42 -7.44
C ILE A 246 5.65 6.20 -6.90
N TYR A 247 5.45 7.46 -6.51
CA TYR A 247 6.50 8.31 -5.98
C TYR A 247 7.14 7.73 -4.71
N VAL A 248 6.33 7.31 -3.73
CA VAL A 248 6.85 6.70 -2.49
C VAL A 248 7.61 5.42 -2.83
N ARG A 249 7.08 4.59 -3.74
CA ARG A 249 7.68 3.31 -4.11
C ARG A 249 9.02 3.49 -4.83
N ILE A 250 9.13 4.43 -5.77
CA ILE A 250 10.38 4.73 -6.49
C ILE A 250 11.44 5.26 -5.51
N ARG A 251 11.08 6.19 -4.62
CA ARG A 251 12.06 6.81 -3.70
C ARG A 251 12.49 5.92 -2.56
N LYS A 252 11.59 5.10 -2.03
CA LYS A 252 11.83 4.34 -0.79
C LYS A 252 12.14 2.88 -1.04
N GLY A 253 11.64 2.31 -2.14
CA GLY A 253 12.04 0.98 -2.61
C GLY A 253 11.76 -0.17 -1.67
N LYS A 254 10.91 -0.03 -0.65
CA LYS A 254 10.62 -1.11 0.32
C LYS A 254 9.28 -1.77 0.06
N VAL A 255 9.23 -3.08 0.28
CA VAL A 255 8.05 -3.94 0.10
C VAL A 255 7.98 -4.91 1.26
N VAL A 256 6.78 -5.28 1.70
CA VAL A 256 6.64 -6.44 2.59
C VAL A 256 6.55 -7.68 1.71
N SER A 257 7.57 -8.53 1.77
CA SER A 257 7.67 -9.75 0.96
C SER A 257 6.77 -10.86 1.50
N LYS A 258 6.79 -11.04 2.81
CA LYS A 258 6.12 -12.16 3.48
C LYS A 258 5.82 -11.83 4.94
N VAL A 259 4.61 -12.10 5.39
CA VAL A 259 4.20 -11.91 6.78
C VAL A 259 3.90 -13.27 7.40
N LEU A 260 4.62 -13.58 8.48
CA LEU A 260 4.52 -14.87 9.18
C LEU A 260 4.17 -14.62 10.65
N PRO A 261 2.89 -14.30 10.98
CA PRO A 261 2.51 -13.94 12.35
C PRO A 261 2.83 -15.04 13.35
N LYS A 262 2.83 -16.31 12.93
CA LYS A 262 3.20 -17.48 13.76
C LYS A 262 4.63 -17.41 14.32
N ARG A 263 5.56 -16.70 13.67
CA ARG A 263 6.94 -16.51 14.17
C ARG A 263 7.00 -15.46 15.28
N LEU A 264 6.02 -14.58 15.37
CA LEU A 264 5.98 -13.51 16.36
C LEU A 264 5.56 -14.11 17.72
N LYS A 265 6.54 -14.31 18.60
CA LYS A 265 6.27 -14.67 20.01
C LYS A 265 5.87 -13.41 20.77
N ASN A 266 4.79 -13.51 21.56
CA ASN A 266 4.22 -12.46 22.39
C ASN A 266 3.63 -11.26 21.60
N GLU A 267 2.75 -10.53 22.28
CA GLU A 267 2.10 -9.33 21.74
C GLU A 267 3.10 -8.15 21.72
N ILE A 268 2.98 -7.25 20.73
CA ILE A 268 3.84 -6.08 20.54
C ILE A 268 3.33 -4.93 21.41
N ILE A 269 4.24 -4.28 22.14
CA ILE A 269 3.87 -3.13 22.98
C ILE A 269 3.67 -1.90 22.09
N VAL A 270 2.53 -1.23 22.27
CA VAL A 270 2.23 0.08 21.68
C VAL A 270 2.14 1.13 22.78
N VAL A 271 2.72 2.30 22.49
CA VAL A 271 2.78 3.44 23.41
C VAL A 271 2.25 4.68 22.69
N LYS A 272 1.63 5.59 23.44
CA LYS A 272 1.28 6.91 22.89
C LYS A 272 2.55 7.62 22.42
N TYR A 273 2.41 8.41 21.35
CA TYR A 273 3.47 9.35 20.97
C TYR A 273 3.75 10.31 22.13
N ASN A 274 5.02 10.64 22.34
CA ASN A 274 5.43 11.57 23.39
C ASN A 274 4.85 12.98 23.10
N THR A 275 4.88 13.37 21.82
CA THR A 275 4.39 14.68 21.37
C THR A 275 3.00 14.58 20.77
N ALA A 276 2.05 15.35 21.32
CA ALA A 276 0.70 15.50 20.76
C ALA A 276 0.72 15.98 19.29
N GLN A 277 1.75 16.76 18.92
CA GLN A 277 1.97 17.24 17.55
C GLN A 277 2.19 16.08 16.56
N ILE A 278 2.97 15.05 16.92
CA ILE A 278 3.22 13.90 16.03
C ILE A 278 1.91 13.16 15.75
N ALA A 279 1.12 12.90 16.79
CA ALA A 279 -0.19 12.26 16.66
C ALA A 279 -1.16 13.11 15.81
N LYS A 280 -1.10 14.44 15.92
CA LYS A 280 -1.88 15.36 15.09
C LYS A 280 -1.41 15.34 13.63
N THR A 281 -0.10 15.35 13.37
CA THR A 281 0.47 15.28 12.02
C THR A 281 0.07 13.99 11.31
N LYS A 282 0.21 12.83 11.95
CA LYS A 282 -0.24 11.54 11.40
C LYS A 282 -1.73 11.57 11.04
N ARG A 283 -2.55 12.15 11.91
CA ARG A 283 -4.00 12.28 11.70
C ARG A 283 -4.34 13.18 10.51
N ASN A 284 -3.68 14.33 10.42
CA ASN A 284 -3.83 15.26 9.30
C ASN A 284 -3.39 14.59 7.99
N TRP A 285 -2.32 13.81 8.01
CA TRP A 285 -1.84 13.09 6.84
C TRP A 285 -2.84 12.04 6.32
N VAL A 286 -3.49 11.32 7.22
CA VAL A 286 -4.57 10.38 6.88
C VAL A 286 -5.75 11.11 6.25
N PHE A 287 -6.09 12.31 6.74
CA PHE A 287 -7.11 13.16 6.14
C PHE A 287 -6.71 13.65 4.75
N VAL A 288 -5.45 14.06 4.55
CA VAL A 288 -4.92 14.43 3.21
C VAL A 288 -5.06 13.26 2.24
N ILE A 289 -4.64 12.05 2.65
CA ILE A 289 -4.79 10.83 1.83
C ILE A 289 -6.26 10.57 1.47
N PHE A 290 -7.17 10.78 2.43
CA PHE A 290 -8.61 10.69 2.17
C PHE A 290 -9.06 11.70 1.10
N CYS A 291 -8.68 12.97 1.21
CA CYS A 291 -9.00 13.98 0.19
C CYS A 291 -8.41 13.62 -1.18
N VAL A 292 -7.16 13.18 -1.23
CA VAL A 292 -6.49 12.72 -2.46
C VAL A 292 -7.27 11.59 -3.12
N SER A 293 -7.66 10.56 -2.34
CA SER A 293 -8.44 9.43 -2.85
C SER A 293 -9.85 9.82 -3.32
N LEU A 294 -10.43 10.89 -2.73
CA LEU A 294 -11.77 11.35 -3.03
C LEU A 294 -11.82 12.25 -4.26
N PHE A 295 -10.89 13.20 -4.40
CA PHE A 295 -10.98 14.26 -5.40
C PHE A 295 -10.15 13.99 -6.66
N LEU A 296 -9.00 13.33 -6.56
CA LEU A 296 -8.13 13.13 -7.72
C LEU A 296 -8.80 12.34 -8.86
N PRO A 297 -9.54 11.24 -8.62
CA PRO A 297 -10.24 10.54 -9.69
C PRO A 297 -11.26 11.42 -10.43
N TRP A 298 -11.92 12.35 -9.73
CA TRP A 298 -12.94 13.22 -10.30
C TRP A 298 -12.40 14.23 -11.31
N LEU A 299 -11.10 14.53 -11.28
CA LEU A 299 -10.46 15.35 -12.31
C LEU A 299 -10.66 14.72 -13.70
N SER A 300 -10.63 13.39 -13.81
CA SER A 300 -10.90 12.69 -15.08
C SER A 300 -12.32 12.95 -15.59
N VAL A 301 -13.31 12.99 -14.70
CA VAL A 301 -14.72 13.25 -15.04
C VAL A 301 -14.90 14.70 -15.49
N ILE A 302 -14.29 15.65 -14.76
CA ILE A 302 -14.35 17.07 -15.09
C ILE A 302 -13.73 17.28 -16.48
N ILE A 303 -12.51 16.81 -16.71
CA ILE A 303 -11.85 17.04 -18.00
C ILE A 303 -12.63 16.34 -19.13
N ALA A 304 -13.12 15.12 -18.92
CA ALA A 304 -13.95 14.44 -19.92
C ALA A 304 -15.27 15.16 -20.20
N TYR A 305 -15.88 15.80 -19.20
CA TYR A 305 -17.11 16.57 -19.36
C TYR A 305 -16.90 17.81 -20.22
N TRP A 306 -15.79 18.53 -20.00
CA TRP A 306 -15.47 19.79 -20.70
C TRP A 306 -14.79 19.57 -22.05
N THR A 307 -14.46 18.34 -22.40
CA THR A 307 -13.83 18.04 -23.69
C THR A 307 -14.90 17.95 -24.79
N PRO A 308 -14.82 18.77 -25.84
CA PRO A 308 -15.69 18.62 -27.01
C PRO A 308 -15.29 17.39 -27.86
N PRO A 309 -16.19 16.80 -28.66
CA PRO A 309 -17.62 17.12 -28.84
C PRO A 309 -18.56 16.42 -27.84
N VAL A 310 -19.88 16.64 -27.97
CA VAL A 310 -20.95 16.13 -27.07
C VAL A 310 -20.84 14.63 -26.74
N GLY A 311 -20.32 13.78 -27.63
CA GLY A 311 -20.13 12.35 -27.32
C GLY A 311 -19.19 12.06 -26.14
N PHE A 312 -18.31 13.00 -25.75
CA PHE A 312 -17.51 12.91 -24.52
C PHE A 312 -18.34 13.11 -23.24
N PHE A 313 -19.48 13.78 -23.32
CA PHE A 313 -20.44 13.88 -22.21
C PHE A 313 -21.03 12.50 -21.84
N CYS A 314 -21.30 11.63 -22.81
CA CYS A 314 -21.73 10.26 -22.49
C CYS A 314 -20.62 9.45 -21.82
N ARG A 315 -19.38 9.69 -22.22
CA ARG A 315 -18.20 9.03 -21.64
C ARG A 315 -17.95 9.50 -20.21
N SER A 316 -18.14 10.80 -19.93
CA SER A 316 -18.00 11.35 -18.57
C SER A 316 -19.05 10.78 -17.60
N LYS A 317 -20.27 10.46 -18.05
CA LYS A 317 -21.27 9.73 -17.24
C LYS A 317 -20.79 8.36 -16.80
N PHE A 318 -20.10 7.62 -17.67
CA PHE A 318 -19.55 6.32 -17.30
C PHE A 318 -18.43 6.46 -16.26
N LEU A 319 -17.50 7.40 -16.47
CA LEU A 319 -16.43 7.70 -15.51
C LEU A 319 -16.99 8.16 -14.15
N MET A 320 -18.08 8.93 -14.17
CA MET A 320 -18.78 9.37 -12.97
C MET A 320 -19.26 8.18 -12.14
N LEU A 321 -19.77 7.11 -12.75
CA LEU A 321 -20.20 5.90 -12.03
C LEU A 321 -19.03 5.23 -11.31
N ILE A 322 -17.86 5.09 -11.96
CA ILE A 322 -16.65 4.56 -11.30
C ILE A 322 -16.21 5.48 -10.15
N CYS A 323 -16.15 6.80 -10.39
CA CYS A 323 -15.74 7.76 -9.38
C CYS A 323 -16.69 7.79 -8.17
N LEU A 324 -18.00 7.62 -8.38
CA LEU A 324 -18.99 7.51 -7.30
C LEU A 324 -18.72 6.28 -6.43
N ILE A 325 -18.44 5.12 -7.03
CA ILE A 325 -18.09 3.89 -6.29
C ILE A 325 -16.82 4.11 -5.45
N TRP A 326 -15.80 4.74 -6.04
CA TRP A 326 -14.56 5.07 -5.33
C TRP A 326 -14.74 6.08 -4.20
N SER A 327 -15.53 7.13 -4.42
CA SER A 327 -15.86 8.12 -3.39
C SER A 327 -16.59 7.46 -2.22
N PHE A 328 -17.63 6.68 -2.50
CA PHE A 328 -18.39 5.96 -1.47
C PHE A 328 -17.48 5.01 -0.67
N SER A 329 -16.67 4.21 -1.38
CA SER A 329 -15.75 3.26 -0.74
C SER A 329 -14.68 3.96 0.11
N SER A 330 -14.13 5.06 -0.38
CA SER A 330 -13.12 5.84 0.34
C SER A 330 -13.70 6.51 1.59
N ILE A 331 -14.94 7.02 1.52
CA ILE A 331 -15.67 7.55 2.69
C ILE A 331 -15.90 6.44 3.72
N ALA A 332 -16.38 5.27 3.29
CA ALA A 332 -16.62 4.14 4.17
C ALA A 332 -15.32 3.64 4.84
N ALA A 333 -14.21 3.60 4.09
CA ALA A 333 -12.90 3.21 4.61
C ALA A 333 -12.40 4.22 5.64
N TYR A 334 -12.47 5.52 5.33
CA TYR A 334 -12.06 6.58 6.25
C TYR A 334 -12.89 6.57 7.54
N ALA A 335 -14.21 6.39 7.44
CA ALA A 335 -15.09 6.26 8.60
C ALA A 335 -14.73 5.03 9.46
N SER A 336 -14.36 3.90 8.84
CA SER A 336 -13.87 2.70 9.55
C SER A 336 -12.57 3.00 10.31
N HIS A 337 -11.63 3.73 9.70
CA HIS A 337 -10.40 4.15 10.36
C HIS A 337 -10.64 5.08 11.55
N ILE A 338 -11.63 5.98 11.48
CA ILE A 338 -12.04 6.81 12.62
C ILE A 338 -12.61 5.94 13.75
N LYS A 339 -13.47 4.96 13.41
CA LYS A 339 -14.08 4.05 14.40
C LYS A 339 -13.08 3.12 15.09
N GLY A 340 -11.95 2.85 14.45
CA GLY A 340 -10.91 1.97 14.98
C GLY A 340 -11.04 0.56 14.41
N GLU A 341 -10.31 0.32 13.33
CA GLU A 341 -10.29 -0.96 12.65
C GLU A 341 -9.51 -2.01 13.46
N LYS A 342 -10.07 -3.22 13.59
CA LYS A 342 -9.47 -4.33 14.35
C LYS A 342 -8.62 -5.26 13.48
N ASP A 343 -8.93 -5.36 12.21
CA ASP A 343 -8.26 -6.22 11.23
C ASP A 343 -8.40 -5.60 9.84
N VAL A 344 -7.37 -5.77 9.00
CA VAL A 344 -7.39 -5.35 7.59
C VAL A 344 -8.55 -6.03 6.86
N TYR A 345 -8.85 -7.30 7.17
CA TYR A 345 -9.79 -8.15 6.43
C TYR A 345 -11.21 -8.19 7.02
N GLY A 346 -11.62 -7.13 7.73
CA GLY A 346 -12.96 -7.05 8.31
C GLY A 346 -14.10 -7.08 7.27
N PRO A 347 -15.38 -7.06 7.69
CA PRO A 347 -16.55 -7.15 6.80
C PRO A 347 -16.57 -6.10 5.68
N ILE A 348 -16.06 -4.90 5.96
CA ILE A 348 -15.96 -3.81 4.99
C ILE A 348 -15.00 -4.18 3.83
N SER A 349 -14.03 -5.06 4.06
CA SER A 349 -13.16 -5.62 3.02
C SER A 349 -13.94 -6.30 1.91
N ILE A 350 -14.96 -7.08 2.27
CA ILE A 350 -15.76 -7.85 1.31
C ILE A 350 -16.49 -6.90 0.38
N MET A 351 -17.06 -5.82 0.95
CA MET A 351 -17.70 -4.76 0.18
C MET A 351 -16.72 -4.09 -0.79
N PHE A 352 -15.51 -3.76 -0.35
CA PHE A 352 -14.49 -3.18 -1.24
C PHE A 352 -14.05 -4.13 -2.34
N SER A 353 -13.90 -5.42 -2.05
CA SER A 353 -13.59 -6.41 -3.08
C SER A 353 -14.74 -6.53 -4.09
N PHE A 354 -16.00 -6.54 -3.65
CA PHE A 354 -17.15 -6.54 -4.55
C PHE A 354 -17.14 -5.31 -5.48
N PHE A 355 -16.98 -4.12 -4.92
CA PHE A 355 -16.85 -2.89 -5.71
C PHE A 355 -15.63 -2.92 -6.63
N GLY A 356 -14.53 -3.53 -6.21
CA GLY A 356 -13.35 -3.75 -7.03
C GLY A 356 -13.63 -4.60 -8.26
N VAL A 357 -14.42 -5.67 -8.12
CA VAL A 357 -14.85 -6.49 -9.28
C VAL A 357 -15.73 -5.66 -10.21
N VAL A 358 -16.69 -4.92 -9.66
CA VAL A 358 -17.58 -4.06 -10.46
C VAL A 358 -16.78 -3.00 -11.22
N VAL A 359 -15.83 -2.32 -10.55
CA VAL A 359 -14.96 -1.33 -11.18
C VAL A 359 -14.05 -2.00 -12.22
N GLY A 360 -13.46 -3.15 -11.92
CA GLY A 360 -12.63 -3.89 -12.87
C GLY A 360 -13.38 -4.29 -14.14
N LEU A 361 -14.59 -4.85 -14.00
CA LEU A 361 -15.47 -5.14 -15.14
C LEU A 361 -15.86 -3.86 -15.88
N GLY A 362 -16.15 -2.79 -15.14
CA GLY A 362 -16.41 -1.47 -15.69
C GLY A 362 -15.26 -0.97 -16.55
N LEU A 363 -14.02 -1.07 -16.09
CA LEU A 363 -12.82 -0.66 -16.82
C LEU A 363 -12.56 -1.52 -18.06
N ILE A 364 -12.80 -2.83 -17.98
CA ILE A 364 -12.72 -3.73 -19.15
C ILE A 364 -13.76 -3.33 -20.19
N PHE A 365 -15.01 -3.18 -19.77
CA PHE A 365 -16.11 -2.77 -20.63
C PHE A 365 -15.85 -1.41 -21.27
N LEU A 366 -15.29 -0.50 -20.48
CA LEU A 366 -14.89 0.82 -20.91
C LEU A 366 -13.75 0.80 -21.94
N SER A 367 -12.79 -0.10 -21.78
CA SER A 367 -11.70 -0.31 -22.74
C SER A 367 -12.22 -0.87 -24.07
N ILE A 368 -13.20 -1.77 -24.03
CA ILE A 368 -13.91 -2.28 -25.23
C ILE A 368 -14.66 -1.14 -25.90
N LEU A 369 -15.44 -0.38 -25.13
CA LEU A 369 -16.20 0.78 -25.60
C LEU A 369 -15.30 1.84 -26.24
N ALA A 370 -14.11 2.09 -25.69
CA ALA A 370 -13.15 3.04 -26.24
C ALA A 370 -12.69 2.65 -27.65
N ASN A 371 -12.65 1.36 -27.97
CA ASN A 371 -12.24 0.86 -29.28
C ASN A 371 -13.38 0.84 -30.32
N PHE A 372 -14.65 0.91 -29.89
CA PHE A 372 -15.82 0.79 -30.77
C PHE A 372 -16.82 1.93 -30.55
N ASN A 373 -16.63 3.05 -31.26
CA ASN A 373 -17.50 4.22 -31.20
C ASN A 373 -18.97 3.92 -31.52
N SER A 374 -19.24 2.99 -32.45
CA SER A 374 -20.61 2.58 -32.78
C SER A 374 -21.34 1.95 -31.59
N LEU A 375 -20.61 1.24 -30.72
CA LEU A 375 -21.18 0.53 -29.57
C LEU A 375 -21.67 1.51 -28.49
N TRP A 376 -21.03 2.69 -28.38
CA TRP A 376 -21.56 3.78 -27.55
C TRP A 376 -22.93 4.24 -28.02
N VAL A 377 -23.12 4.41 -29.33
CA VAL A 377 -24.39 4.85 -29.92
C VAL A 377 -25.46 3.78 -29.76
N THR A 378 -25.11 2.50 -29.95
CA THR A 378 -26.05 1.39 -29.78
C THR A 378 -26.54 1.26 -28.34
N LEU A 379 -25.66 1.43 -27.35
CA LEU A 379 -26.03 1.23 -25.95
C LEU A 379 -26.65 2.47 -25.28
N PHE A 380 -26.16 3.66 -25.63
CA PHE A 380 -26.53 4.91 -24.94
C PHE A 380 -27.31 5.88 -25.82
N GLY A 381 -27.52 5.53 -27.10
CA GLY A 381 -28.35 6.26 -28.05
C GLY A 381 -27.59 7.26 -28.93
N PRO A 382 -28.30 7.94 -29.86
CA PRO A 382 -27.72 8.86 -30.84
C PRO A 382 -27.00 10.05 -30.22
N SER A 383 -27.38 10.46 -29.01
CA SER A 383 -26.72 11.55 -28.27
C SER A 383 -25.26 11.26 -27.90
N CYS A 384 -24.85 9.99 -27.95
CA CYS A 384 -23.48 9.56 -27.71
C CYS A 384 -22.66 9.39 -28.99
N TYR A 385 -23.21 9.81 -30.13
CA TYR A 385 -22.48 9.90 -31.38
C TYR A 385 -21.39 10.98 -31.24
N VAL A 386 -20.15 10.58 -31.50
CA VAL A 386 -19.03 11.49 -31.65
C VAL A 386 -18.93 11.80 -33.14
N PRO A 387 -19.39 12.99 -33.61
CA PRO A 387 -19.25 13.34 -35.01
C PRO A 387 -17.76 13.38 -35.38
N LEU A 388 -17.46 12.99 -36.63
CA LEU A 388 -16.11 13.03 -37.19
C LEU A 388 -15.60 14.46 -37.40
N SER A 389 -16.50 15.43 -37.39
CA SER A 389 -16.22 16.85 -37.44
C SER A 389 -16.69 17.49 -36.13
N CYS A 390 -15.84 18.32 -35.54
CA CYS A 390 -16.35 19.41 -34.71
C CYS A 390 -16.93 20.50 -35.63
#